data_AF-A0A5E6NFP4-F1
#
_entry.id   AF-A0A5E6NFP4-F1
#
_cell.length_a   1.000
_cell.length_b   1.000
_cell.length_c   1.000
_cell.angle_alpha   90.00
_cell.angle_beta   90.00
_cell.angle_gamma   90.00
#
_symmetry.space_group_name_H-M   'P 1'
#
loop_
_entity.id
_entity.type
_entity.pdbx_description
1 polymer ?
#
loop_
_entity_poly.entity_id
_entity_poly.type
_entity_poly.pdbx_seq_one_letter_code
_entity_poly.pdbx_strand_id
1 'polypeptide(L)'
;MYEYDNKNRIIQVKTPNEHGKYININTTYSANTITNNNQGQITKTTQDISGNDKSIVKNNQQTISYTYDALAILLEPIKTTVLLP
;
A
#
# COMPACT_ATOMS: atom_id res chain seq x y z
N MET A 1 -6.89 -13.88 -10.09
CA MET A 1 -5.78 -14.05 -11.07
C MET A 1 -4.63 -13.15 -10.62
N TYR A 2 -3.39 -13.62 -10.75
CA TYR A 2 -2.18 -12.90 -10.36
C TYR A 2 -1.24 -12.76 -11.56
N GLU A 3 -0.65 -11.59 -11.72
CA GLU A 3 0.45 -11.36 -12.67
C GLU A 3 1.70 -10.95 -11.91
N TYR A 4 2.87 -11.33 -12.43
CA TYR A 4 4.15 -11.17 -11.76
C TYR A 4 5.17 -10.45 -12.64
N ASP A 5 6.09 -9.71 -12.04
CA ASP A 5 7.27 -9.18 -12.74
C ASP A 5 8.39 -10.23 -12.86
N ASN A 6 9.51 -9.84 -13.48
CA ASN A 6 10.68 -10.68 -13.67
C ASN A 6 11.42 -11.06 -12.37
N LYS A 7 11.08 -10.43 -11.24
CA LYS A 7 11.58 -10.76 -9.90
C LYS A 7 10.57 -11.63 -9.12
N ASN A 8 9.55 -12.14 -9.81
CA ASN A 8 8.47 -12.94 -9.24
C ASN A 8 7.65 -12.20 -8.17
N ARG A 9 7.49 -10.88 -8.31
CA ARG A 9 6.65 -10.04 -7.43
C ARG A 9 5.32 -9.75 -8.09
N ILE A 10 4.23 -9.72 -7.31
CA ILE A 10 2.87 -9.48 -7.83
C ILE A 10 2.75 -8.04 -8.35
N ILE A 11 2.45 -7.89 -9.64
CA ILE A 11 2.19 -6.58 -10.28
C ILE A 11 0.72 -6.37 -10.59
N GLN A 12 -0.10 -7.43 -10.61
CA GLN A 12 -1.54 -7.31 -10.76
C GLN A 12 -2.28 -8.37 -9.96
N VAL A 13 -3.38 -7.96 -9.32
CA VAL A 13 -4.39 -8.84 -8.73
C VAL A 13 -5.75 -8.53 -9.37
N LYS A 14 -6.38 -9.54 -9.95
CA LYS A 14 -7.77 -9.48 -10.39
C LYS A 14 -8.63 -10.34 -9.48
N THR A 15 -9.51 -9.71 -8.71
CA THR A 15 -10.36 -10.33 -7.69
C THR A 15 -11.81 -9.85 -7.80
N PRO A 16 -12.83 -10.68 -7.57
CA PRO A 16 -14.20 -10.19 -7.43
C PRO A 16 -14.35 -9.37 -6.13
N ASN A 17 -15.21 -8.37 -6.16
CA ASN A 17 -15.70 -7.69 -4.96
C ASN A 17 -16.89 -8.44 -4.36
N GLU A 18 -17.47 -7.90 -3.29
CA GLU A 18 -18.63 -8.47 -2.58
C GLU A 18 -19.88 -8.66 -3.47
N HIS A 19 -19.95 -7.96 -4.60
CA HIS A 19 -21.04 -8.06 -5.58
C HIS A 19 -20.64 -8.87 -6.83
N GLY A 20 -19.51 -9.58 -6.82
CA GLY A 20 -19.03 -10.39 -7.94
C GLY A 20 -18.43 -9.60 -9.11
N LYS A 21 -18.34 -8.27 -9.02
CA LYS A 21 -17.67 -7.43 -10.02
C LYS A 21 -16.16 -7.48 -9.81
N TYR A 22 -15.40 -7.72 -10.88
CA TYR A 22 -13.95 -7.76 -10.81
C TYR A 22 -13.34 -6.37 -10.55
N ILE A 23 -12.41 -6.33 -9.61
CA ILE A 23 -11.49 -5.23 -9.33
C ILE A 23 -10.11 -5.67 -9.79
N ASN A 24 -9.42 -4.79 -10.51
CA ASN A 24 -8.02 -4.95 -10.86
C ASN A 24 -7.20 -4.02 -9.96
N ILE A 25 -6.24 -4.57 -9.25
CA ILE A 25 -5.27 -3.83 -8.45
C ILE A 25 -3.93 -3.97 -9.15
N ASN A 26 -3.36 -2.87 -9.60
CA ASN A 26 -2.02 -2.84 -10.19
C ASN A 26 -1.03 -2.39 -9.12
N THR A 27 0.18 -2.95 -9.13
CA THR A 27 1.25 -2.65 -8.18
C THR A 27 2.48 -2.19 -8.94
N THR A 28 3.05 -1.06 -8.54
CA THR A 28 4.32 -0.54 -9.04
C THR A 28 5.32 -0.52 -7.90
N TYR A 29 6.48 -1.15 -8.13
CA TYR A 29 7.59 -1.15 -7.17
C TYR A 29 8.68 -0.18 -7.62
N SER A 30 8.95 0.83 -6.80
CA SER A 30 10.02 1.81 -6.98
C SER A 30 10.68 2.11 -5.62
N ALA A 31 11.09 3.36 -5.36
CA ALA A 31 11.39 3.81 -4.00
C ALA A 31 10.20 3.65 -3.03
N ASN A 32 8.99 3.56 -3.57
CA ASN A 32 7.77 3.22 -2.85
C ASN A 32 7.05 2.07 -3.55
N THR A 33 6.24 1.33 -2.80
CA THR A 33 5.24 0.43 -3.37
C THR A 33 3.95 1.22 -3.56
N ILE A 34 3.45 1.28 -4.78
CA ILE A 34 2.21 1.99 -5.12
C ILE A 34 1.22 0.98 -5.65
N THR A 35 0.04 0.91 -5.05
CA THR A 35 -1.08 0.16 -5.60
C THR A 35 -2.17 1.11 -6.05
N ASN A 36 -2.80 0.81 -7.18
CA ASN A 36 -3.98 1.53 -7.64
C ASN A 36 -4.99 0.57 -8.24
N ASN A 37 -6.27 0.82 -7.99
CA ASN A 37 -7.34 0.02 -8.58
C ASN A 37 -8.11 0.78 -9.67
N ASN A 38 -8.95 0.04 -10.40
CA ASN A 38 -9.82 0.57 -11.44
C ASN A 38 -10.97 1.47 -10.91
N GLN A 39 -11.04 1.72 -9.60
CA GLN A 39 -11.95 2.67 -8.96
C GLN A 39 -11.23 3.98 -8.58
N GLY A 40 -9.95 4.12 -8.94
CA GLY A 40 -9.16 5.31 -8.63
C GLY A 40 -8.62 5.35 -7.19
N GLN A 41 -8.78 4.28 -6.41
CA GLN A 41 -8.17 4.19 -5.09
C GLN A 41 -6.68 3.93 -5.25
N ILE A 42 -5.85 4.70 -4.52
CA ILE A 42 -4.39 4.64 -4.56
C ILE A 42 -3.87 4.43 -3.13
N THR A 43 -2.96 3.48 -2.95
CA THR A 43 -2.20 3.32 -1.71
C THR A 43 -0.72 3.42 -2.02
N LYS A 44 0.01 4.24 -1.27
CA LYS A 44 1.47 4.35 -1.36
C LYS A 44 2.06 3.89 -0.04
N THR A 45 2.90 2.87 -0.08
CA THR A 45 3.65 2.34 1.05
C THR A 45 5.13 2.68 0.92
N THR A 46 5.69 3.25 1.97
CA THR A 46 7.12 3.50 2.15
C THR A 46 7.64 2.51 3.18
N GLN A 47 8.83 1.95 2.96
CA GLN A 47 9.47 1.04 3.90
C GLN A 47 10.73 1.67 4.48
N ASP A 48 11.10 1.26 5.70
CA ASP A 48 12.39 1.58 6.30
C ASP A 48 13.51 0.72 5.70
N ILE A 49 14.74 0.92 6.17
CA ILE A 49 15.92 0.20 5.66
C ILE A 49 15.89 -1.31 5.99
N SER A 50 15.12 -1.70 7.00
CA SER A 50 14.91 -3.09 7.41
C SER A 50 13.75 -3.74 6.65
N GLY A 51 13.05 -2.98 5.81
CA GLY A 51 11.91 -3.45 5.03
C GLY A 51 10.57 -3.38 5.75
N ASN A 52 10.50 -2.79 6.96
CA ASN A 52 9.22 -2.60 7.65
C ASN A 52 8.46 -1.43 7.04
N ASP A 53 7.13 -1.51 7.05
CA ASP A 53 6.28 -0.41 6.58
C ASP A 53 6.48 0.84 7.47
N LYS A 54 7.08 1.89 6.93
CA LYS A 54 7.31 3.15 7.64
C LYS A 54 6.10 4.08 7.57
N SER A 55 5.45 4.13 6.40
CA SER A 55 4.25 4.95 6.20
C SER A 55 3.40 4.43 5.05
N ILE A 56 2.07 4.54 5.23
CA ILE A 56 1.05 4.22 4.24
C ILE A 56 0.21 5.48 4.00
N VAL A 57 0.14 5.93 2.75
CA VAL A 57 -0.71 7.03 2.30
C VAL A 57 -1.86 6.47 1.48
N LYS A 58 -3.10 6.70 1.91
CA LYS A 58 -4.34 6.30 1.22
C LYS A 58 -4.98 7.49 0.52
N ASN A 59 -5.17 7.39 -0.80
CA ASN A 59 -5.78 8.39 -1.68
C ASN A 59 -5.22 9.81 -1.52
N ASN A 60 -3.97 9.96 -1.07
CA ASN A 60 -3.37 11.25 -0.68
C ASN A 60 -4.13 12.03 0.40
N GLN A 61 -5.05 11.39 1.13
CA GLN A 61 -5.91 12.03 2.14
C GLN A 61 -5.54 11.61 3.56
N GLN A 62 -5.03 10.40 3.71
CA GLN A 62 -4.75 9.82 5.02
C GLN A 62 -3.38 9.18 5.02
N THR A 63 -2.57 9.58 6.00
CA THR A 63 -1.25 9.02 6.25
C THR A 63 -1.31 8.24 7.56
N ILE A 64 -0.82 7.01 7.53
CA ILE A 64 -0.53 6.22 8.72
C ILE A 64 0.98 6.06 8.75
N SER A 65 1.61 6.40 9.87
CA SER A 65 3.05 6.26 10.10
C SER A 65 3.28 5.23 11.19
N TYR A 66 4.32 4.41 11.03
CA TYR A 66 4.66 3.36 11.98
C TYR A 66 6.06 3.60 12.53
N THR A 67 6.22 3.36 13.83
CA THR A 67 7.50 3.37 14.52
C THR A 67 7.74 2.02 15.17
N TYR A 68 8.97 1.56 15.07
CA TYR A 68 9.39 0.26 15.57
C TYR A 68 10.50 0.45 16.59
N ASP A 69 10.60 -0.47 17.55
CA ASP A 69 11.78 -0.57 18.40
C ASP A 69 12.95 -1.25 17.67
N ALA A 70 14.07 -1.42 18.37
CA ALA A 70 15.27 -2.05 17.82
C ALA A 70 15.09 -3.53 17.45
N LEU A 71 14.03 -4.19 17.94
CA LEU A 71 13.68 -5.58 17.64
C LEU A 71 12.61 -5.68 16.53
N ALA A 72 12.32 -4.57 15.84
CA ALA A 72 11.28 -4.46 14.83
C ALA A 72 9.86 -4.72 15.36
N ILE A 73 9.63 -4.51 16.65
CA ILE A 73 8.30 -4.58 17.26
C ILE A 73 7.62 -3.22 17.08
N LEU A 74 6.39 -3.24 16.56
CA LEU A 74 5.58 -2.04 16.40
C LEU A 74 5.28 -1.41 17.77
N LEU A 75 5.63 -0.15 17.95
CA LEU A 75 5.32 0.60 19.16
C LEU A 75 3.89 1.14 19.11
N GLU A 76 3.60 2.02 18.15
CA GLU A 76 2.26 2.54 17.90
C GLU A 76 2.12 3.09 16.48
N PRO A 77 0.94 2.93 15.83
CA PRO A 77 0.64 3.61 14.57
C PRO A 77 0.10 5.02 14.82
N ILE A 78 0.68 6.02 14.15
CA ILE A 78 0.21 7.41 14.18
C ILE A 78 -0.61 7.67 12.92
N LYS A 79 -1.87 8.06 13.09
CA LYS A 79 -2.80 8.35 11.98
C LYS A 79 -3.03 9.85 11.84
N THR A 80 -2.72 10.40 10.67
CA THR A 80 -2.96 11.80 10.33
C THR A 80 -3.87 11.87 9.11
N THR A 81 -4.98 12.60 9.22
CA THR A 81 -5.89 12.87 8.10
C THR A 81 -5.67 14.30 7.64
N VAL A 82 -5.38 14.47 6.35
CA VAL A 82 -5.35 15.79 5.72
C VAL A 82 -6.78 16.10 5.27
N LEU A 83 -7.39 17.11 5.87
CA LEU A 83 -8.62 17.70 5.35
C LEU A 83 -8.20 18.66 4.23
N LEU A 84 -8.57 18.33 2.99
CA LEU A 84 -8.47 19.31 1.91
C LEU A 84 -9.52 20.41 2.16
N PRO A 85 -9.18 21.70 1.96
CA PRO A 85 -10.12 22.81 2.10
C PRO A 85 -11.28 22.74 1.10
#